data_AF-A0A839DXS9-F1
#
_entry.id   AF-A0A839DXS9-F1
#
_cell.length_a   1.000
_cell.length_b   1.000
_cell.length_c   1.000
_cell.angle_alpha   90.00
_cell.angle_beta   90.00
_cell.angle_gamma   90.00
#
_symmetry.space_group_name_H-M   'P 1'
#
loop_
_entity.id
_entity.type
_entity.pdbx_description
1 polymer ?
#
loop_
_entity_poly.entity_id
_entity_poly.type
_entity_poly.pdbx_seq_one_letter_code
_entity_poly.pdbx_strand_id
1 'polypeptide(L)' 'MSIFKKVSELAKSPQGKRAVEQAKKYAQDPKNKEKIDQVKNKITGKGKSGGSSSR' A
#
# COMPACT_ATOMS: atom_id res chain seq x y z
N MET A 1 16.74 1.97 26.24
CA MET A 1 16.96 1.27 24.96
C MET A 1 16.17 2.00 23.88
N SER A 2 16.84 2.64 22.92
CA SER A 2 16.17 3.58 22.02
C SER A 2 15.39 2.84 20.92
N ILE A 3 14.14 3.26 20.68
CA ILE A 3 13.24 2.77 19.60
C ILE A 3 13.92 2.73 18.23
N PHE A 4 14.80 3.70 17.93
CA PHE A 4 15.58 3.73 16.70
C PHE A 4 16.51 2.52 16.54
N LYS A 5 17.11 2.05 17.62
CA LYS A 5 17.98 0.87 17.60
C LYS A 5 17.17 -0.39 17.31
N LYS A 6 15.98 -0.51 17.92
CA LYS A 6 15.07 -1.65 17.70
C LYS A 6 14.51 -1.68 16.28
N VAL A 7 14.21 -0.53 15.68
CA VAL A 7 13.81 -0.42 14.26
C VAL A 7 14.98 -0.72 13.34
N SER A 8 16.19 -0.25 13.65
CA SER A 8 17.40 -0.56 12.88
C SER A 8 17.74 -2.05 12.92
N GLU A 9 17.64 -2.68 14.09
CA GLU A 9 17.81 -4.12 14.25
C GLU A 9 16.70 -4.91 13.56
N LEU A 10 15.45 -4.45 13.62
CA LEU A 10 14.34 -5.06 12.90
C LEU A 10 14.55 -4.98 11.39
N ALA A 11 15.00 -3.84 10.86
CA ALA A 11 15.33 -3.68 9.44
C ALA A 11 16.53 -4.55 9.02
N LYS A 12 17.50 -4.77 9.92
CA LYS A 12 18.64 -5.67 9.70
C LYS A 12 18.32 -7.14 9.94
N SER A 13 17.22 -7.45 10.62
CA SER A 13 16.80 -8.81 10.95
C SER A 13 16.30 -9.58 9.72
N PRO A 14 16.38 -10.92 9.72
CA PRO A 14 15.78 -11.75 8.68
C PRO A 14 14.28 -11.51 8.50
N GLN A 15 13.58 -11.16 9.59
CA GLN A 15 12.14 -10.87 9.57
C GLN A 15 11.84 -9.56 8.82
N GLY A 16 12.61 -8.50 9.06
CA GLY A 16 12.45 -7.23 8.35
C GLY A 16 12.77 -7.35 6.86
N LYS A 17 13.82 -8.08 6.50
CA LYS A 17 14.14 -8.37 5.09
C LYS A 17 12.99 -9.11 4.40
N ARG A 18 12.42 -10.14 5.04
CA ARG A 18 11.25 -10.86 4.52
C ARG A 18 10.04 -9.95 4.34
N ALA A 19 9.76 -9.07 5.29
CA ALA A 19 8.67 -8.11 5.19
C ALA A 19 8.86 -7.13 4.01
N VAL A 20 10.07 -6.61 3.82
CA VAL A 20 10.41 -5.73 2.69
C VAL A 20 10.33 -6.50 1.36
N GLU A 21 10.80 -7.74 1.30
CA GLU A 21 10.69 -8.59 0.10
C GLU A 21 9.24 -8.91 -0.24
N GLN A 22 8.42 -9.24 0.75
CA GLN A 22 6.98 -9.45 0.55
C GLN A 22 6.31 -8.18 0.03
N ALA A 23 6.63 -7.01 0.60
CA ALA A 23 6.12 -5.73 0.12
C ALA A 23 6.56 -5.44 -1.32
N LYS A 24 7.84 -5.69 -1.66
CA LYS A 24 8.35 -5.55 -3.03
C LYS A 24 7.63 -6.48 -4.00
N LYS A 25 7.49 -7.76 -3.66
CA LYS A 25 6.75 -8.74 -4.48
C LYS A 25 5.31 -8.31 -4.66
N TYR A 26 4.64 -7.91 -3.59
CA TYR A 26 3.26 -7.43 -3.64
C TYR A 26 3.07 -6.21 -4.54
N ALA A 27 4.04 -5.28 -4.54
CA ALA A 27 4.05 -4.09 -5.40
C ALA A 27 4.43 -4.39 -6.86
N GLN A 28 5.28 -5.40 -7.09
CA GLN A 28 5.69 -5.85 -8.42
C GLN A 28 4.65 -6.77 -9.08
N ASP A 29 3.74 -7.35 -8.30
CA ASP A 29 2.73 -8.27 -8.81
C ASP A 29 1.68 -7.52 -9.65
N PRO A 30 1.58 -7.78 -10.97
CA PRO A 30 0.61 -7.11 -11.84
C PRO A 30 -0.83 -7.40 -11.43
N LYS A 31 -1.08 -8.58 -10.84
CA LYS A 31 -2.41 -8.98 -10.36
C LYS A 31 -2.92 -8.11 -9.21
N ASN A 32 -2.02 -7.57 -8.41
CA ASN A 32 -2.36 -6.63 -7.35
C ASN A 32 -2.57 -5.22 -7.89
N LYS A 33 -1.82 -4.82 -8.92
CA LYS A 33 -2.06 -3.54 -9.61
C LYS A 33 -3.48 -3.46 -10.14
N GLU A 34 -4.00 -4.50 -10.80
CA GLU A 34 -5.37 -4.51 -11.31
C GLU A 34 -6.41 -4.36 -10.19
N LYS A 35 -6.22 -5.08 -9.06
CA LYS A 35 -7.11 -4.97 -7.89
C LYS A 35 -7.03 -3.58 -7.27
N ILE A 36 -5.83 -3.02 -7.12
CA ILE A 36 -5.61 -1.67 -6.59
C ILE A 36 -6.23 -0.65 -7.52
N ASP A 37 -6.11 -0.79 -8.83
CA ASP A 37 -6.67 0.14 -9.81
C ASP A 37 -8.20 0.09 -9.78
N GLN A 38 -8.80 -1.10 -9.73
CA GLN A 38 -10.26 -1.26 -9.55
C GLN A 38 -10.76 -0.61 -8.26
N VAL A 39 -10.05 -0.81 -7.14
CA VAL A 39 -10.40 -0.22 -5.84
C VAL A 39 -10.20 1.29 -5.87
N LYS A 40 -9.09 1.78 -6.44
CA LYS A 40 -8.79 3.19 -6.62
C LYS A 40 -9.83 3.86 -7.50
N ASN A 41 -10.28 3.24 -8.59
CA ASN A 41 -11.33 3.76 -9.46
C ASN A 41 -12.69 3.76 -8.76
N LYS A 42 -13.00 2.76 -7.93
CA LYS A 42 -14.21 2.77 -7.08
C LYS A 42 -14.15 3.88 -6.02
N ILE A 43 -13.02 4.09 -5.36
CA ILE A 43 -12.87 5.09 -4.30
C ILE A 43 -12.81 6.51 -4.89
N THR A 44 -11.98 6.71 -5.91
CA THR A 44 -11.80 8.01 -6.60
C THR A 44 -13.03 8.35 -7.45
N GLY A 45 -13.67 7.36 -8.08
CA GLY A 45 -14.90 7.54 -8.85
C GLY A 45 -16.12 7.82 -7.97
N LYS A 46 -16.20 7.23 -6.75
CA LYS A 46 -17.27 7.51 -5.79
C LYS A 46 -17.13 8.88 -5.12
N GLY A 47 -15.94 9.48 -5.15
CA GLY A 47 -15.69 10.87 -4.71
C GLY A 47 -16.06 11.96 -5.73
N LYS A 48 -16.28 11.62 -7.01
CA LYS A 48 -16.65 12.59 -8.06
C LYS A 48 -18.11 12.52 -8.51
N SER A 49 -18.94 11.71 -7.84
CA SER A 49 -20.37 11.59 -8.12
C SER A 49 -21.28 12.20 -7.05
N GLY A 50 -20.79 13.21 -6.31
CA GLY A 50 -21.55 13.92 -5.27
C GLY A 50 -21.76 15.41 -5.53
N GLY A 51 -21.54 15.88 -6.76
CA GLY A 51 -21.59 17.30 -7.10
C GLY A 51 -22.01 17.55 -8.54
N SER A 52 -23.12 16.95 -8.97
CA SER A 52 -23.96 17.51 -10.02
C SER A 52 -25.42 17.20 -9.70
N SER A 53 -25.85 17.79 -8.58
CA SER A 53 -27.22 18.25 -8.44
C SER A 53 -27.18 19.73 -8.79
N SER A 54 -27.49 20.07 -10.05
CA SER A 54 -28.08 21.37 -10.39
C SER A 54 -28.54 21.34 -11.85
N ARG A 55 -29.88 21.32 -11.98
CA ARG A 55 -30.69 21.88 -13.07
C ARG A 55 -30.51 21.35 -14.48
#